data_AF-A0A3C1MXB0-F1
#
_entry.id   AF-A0A3C1MXB0-F1
#
_cell.length_a   1.000
_cell.length_b   1.000
_cell.length_c   1.000
_cell.angle_alpha   90.00
_cell.angle_beta   90.00
_cell.angle_gamma   90.00
#
_symmetry.space_group_name_H-M   'P 1'
#
loop_
_entity.id
_entity.type
_entity.pdbx_description
1 polymer ?
#
loop_
_entity_poly.entity_id
_entity_poly.type
_entity_poly.pdbx_seq_one_letter_code
_entity_poly.pdbx_strand_id
1 'polypeptide(L)'
;TDGGWVPKSARWPEVTTDIAVGQMRAFEFVAEHPGDWVFHCHKAHHTMNAMGHSVPTMIGVNQTGIAKKITQLVPDYMVMGDKGGSMGGMEMPLPDNTLPMMMGEGPYGNIEMGGMFSIVKVREGLARNDYKDPGWYRQLPGTQAYEWKGDMPAASKAPPQPGATPSTPTQPVLNIKRGGVHEH
;
A
#
# COMPACT_ATOMS: atom_id res chain seq x y z
N THR A 1 -26.70 9.86 -0.64
CA THR A 1 -25.82 8.95 -1.38
C THR A 1 -26.55 8.53 -2.64
N ASP A 2 -26.11 7.50 -3.36
CA ASP A 2 -26.34 7.36 -4.81
C ASP A 2 -25.98 8.66 -5.54
N GLY A 3 -24.86 9.25 -5.13
CA GLY A 3 -24.35 10.54 -5.63
C GLY A 3 -25.02 11.77 -5.01
N GLY A 4 -26.20 11.65 -4.41
CA GLY A 4 -26.91 12.77 -3.78
C GLY A 4 -26.45 13.07 -2.34
N TRP A 5 -26.69 14.30 -1.88
CA TRP A 5 -26.53 14.65 -0.46
C TRP A 5 -27.64 14.04 0.38
N VAL A 6 -27.31 13.58 1.59
CA VAL A 6 -28.31 13.19 2.61
C VAL A 6 -28.51 14.34 3.62
N PRO A 7 -29.66 14.40 4.32
CA PRO A 7 -29.88 15.35 5.41
C PRO A 7 -28.77 15.27 6.46
N LYS A 8 -28.41 16.39 7.09
CA LYS A 8 -27.32 16.44 8.08
C LYS A 8 -27.50 15.43 9.23
N SER A 9 -28.73 15.21 9.66
CA SER A 9 -29.09 14.22 10.70
C SER A 9 -28.86 12.76 10.30
N ALA A 10 -28.69 12.48 9.00
CA ALA A 10 -28.46 11.15 8.45
C ALA A 10 -27.01 10.96 7.94
N ARG A 11 -26.12 11.93 8.20
CA ARG A 11 -24.68 11.80 7.92
C ARG A 11 -23.98 11.12 9.09
N TRP A 12 -22.92 10.40 8.82
CA TRP A 12 -22.09 9.77 9.84
C TRP A 12 -20.60 9.92 9.49
N PRO A 13 -19.70 9.93 10.49
CA PRO A 13 -18.27 10.07 10.25
C PRO A 13 -17.65 8.74 9.79
N GLU A 14 -16.79 8.82 8.78
CA GLU A 14 -16.03 7.68 8.25
C GLU A 14 -14.63 8.12 7.79
N VAL A 15 -13.67 7.20 7.88
CA VAL A 15 -12.32 7.36 7.31
C VAL A 15 -12.13 6.54 6.03
N THR A 16 -12.99 5.54 5.81
CA THR A 16 -12.99 4.67 4.64
C THR A 16 -14.41 4.16 4.42
N THR A 17 -14.89 4.20 3.19
CA THR A 17 -16.19 3.65 2.79
C THR A 17 -15.98 2.62 1.68
N ASP A 18 -16.69 1.50 1.76
CA ASP A 18 -16.82 0.59 0.62
C ASP A 18 -17.81 1.16 -0.39
N ILE A 19 -17.41 1.15 -1.67
CA ILE A 19 -18.23 1.57 -2.80
C ILE A 19 -18.19 0.41 -3.81
N ALA A 20 -19.30 -0.32 -3.92
CA ALA A 20 -19.41 -1.43 -4.86
C ALA A 20 -19.66 -0.94 -6.29
N VAL A 21 -19.54 -1.86 -7.26
CA VAL A 21 -19.83 -1.56 -8.67
C VAL A 21 -21.25 -1.01 -8.81
N GLY A 22 -21.38 0.14 -9.49
CA GLY A 22 -22.65 0.84 -9.69
C GLY A 22 -23.10 1.71 -8.51
N GLN A 23 -22.42 1.67 -7.36
CA GLN A 23 -22.74 2.56 -6.24
C GLN A 23 -22.06 3.92 -6.39
N MET A 24 -22.70 4.93 -5.82
CA MET A 24 -22.13 6.26 -5.68
C MET A 24 -22.26 6.75 -4.23
N ARG A 25 -21.28 7.50 -3.76
CA ARG A 25 -21.26 8.13 -2.44
C ARG A 25 -20.97 9.61 -2.58
N ALA A 26 -21.69 10.41 -1.80
CA ALA A 26 -21.36 11.81 -1.57
C ALA A 26 -20.74 11.87 -0.17
N PHE A 27 -19.53 12.41 -0.07
CA PHE A 27 -18.83 12.62 1.18
C PHE A 27 -18.38 14.07 1.27
N GLU A 28 -18.18 14.55 2.50
CA GLU A 28 -17.64 15.86 2.81
C GLU A 28 -16.60 15.69 3.92
N PHE A 29 -15.64 16.60 3.97
CA PHE A 29 -14.69 16.68 5.06
C PHE A 29 -14.37 18.14 5.35
N VAL A 30 -13.97 18.42 6.58
CA VAL A 30 -13.47 19.74 6.98
C VAL A 30 -11.96 19.73 6.74
N ALA A 31 -11.50 20.60 5.86
CA ALA A 31 -10.08 20.74 5.52
C ALA A 31 -9.35 21.63 6.56
N GLU A 32 -9.40 21.24 7.83
CA GLU A 32 -8.87 22.04 8.95
C GLU A 32 -7.42 21.70 9.34
N HIS A 33 -6.88 20.58 8.85
CA HIS A 33 -5.53 20.14 9.16
C HIS A 33 -4.59 20.35 7.95
N PRO A 34 -3.72 21.37 7.98
CA PRO A 34 -2.81 21.63 6.87
C PRO A 34 -1.86 20.46 6.62
N GLY A 35 -1.69 20.09 5.35
CA GLY A 35 -0.90 18.94 4.96
C GLY A 35 -1.20 18.48 3.54
N ASP A 36 -0.51 17.41 3.15
CA ASP A 36 -0.73 16.69 1.91
C ASP A 36 -1.35 15.33 2.25
N TRP A 37 -2.62 15.15 1.90
CA TRP A 37 -3.45 14.02 2.34
C TRP A 37 -3.74 13.08 1.18
N VAL A 38 -3.42 11.79 1.35
CA VAL A 38 -3.65 10.79 0.31
C VAL A 38 -5.08 10.26 0.39
N PHE A 39 -5.76 10.29 -0.74
CA PHE A 39 -7.01 9.57 -0.99
C PHE A 39 -6.72 8.39 -1.90
N HIS A 40 -7.00 7.17 -1.46
CA HIS A 40 -6.75 5.97 -2.24
C HIS A 40 -7.73 4.85 -1.89
N CYS A 41 -7.78 3.82 -2.73
CA CYS A 41 -8.49 2.60 -2.38
C CYS A 41 -7.67 1.83 -1.33
N HIS A 42 -8.28 1.49 -0.21
CA HIS A 42 -7.61 0.77 0.88
C HIS A 42 -7.56 -0.76 0.66
N LYS A 43 -7.99 -1.27 -0.50
CA LYS A 43 -7.82 -2.68 -0.87
C LYS A 43 -6.39 -2.87 -1.35
N ALA A 44 -5.58 -3.63 -0.61
CA ALA A 44 -4.13 -3.75 -0.87
C ALA A 44 -3.81 -4.09 -2.33
N HIS A 45 -4.59 -4.98 -2.94
CA HIS A 45 -4.38 -5.40 -4.33
C HIS A 45 -4.81 -4.36 -5.38
N HIS A 46 -5.53 -3.31 -5.00
CA HIS A 46 -5.95 -2.24 -5.91
C HIS A 46 -4.87 -1.17 -6.10
N THR A 47 -3.88 -1.08 -5.20
CA THR A 47 -2.77 -0.11 -5.31
C THR A 47 -1.53 -0.69 -5.99
N MET A 48 -1.63 -1.89 -6.57
CA MET A 48 -0.49 -2.64 -7.10
C MET A 48 -0.44 -2.72 -8.63
N ASN A 49 -1.32 -2.02 -9.35
CA ASN A 49 -1.41 -2.01 -10.82
C ASN A 49 -1.25 -3.41 -11.45
N ALA A 50 -0.30 -3.59 -12.37
CA ALA A 50 -0.11 -4.82 -13.16
C ALA A 50 0.66 -5.92 -12.40
N MET A 51 0.56 -5.97 -11.07
CA MET A 51 1.11 -7.05 -10.26
C MET A 51 0.11 -8.20 -10.12
N GLY A 52 0.58 -9.43 -10.27
CA GLY A 52 -0.26 -10.63 -10.21
C GLY A 52 -0.62 -11.05 -8.78
N HIS A 53 -1.79 -11.66 -8.61
CA HIS A 53 -2.26 -12.20 -7.31
C HIS A 53 -1.84 -13.65 -7.05
N SER A 54 -1.46 -14.38 -8.10
CA SER A 54 -1.17 -15.82 -8.05
C SER A 54 0.33 -16.13 -8.04
N VAL A 55 1.18 -15.12 -7.89
CA VAL A 55 2.63 -15.32 -7.73
C VAL A 55 2.95 -15.60 -6.25
N PRO A 56 3.76 -16.62 -5.95
CA PRO A 56 4.22 -16.86 -4.58
C PRO A 56 4.98 -15.65 -4.03
N THR A 57 4.79 -15.33 -2.76
CA THR A 57 5.65 -14.37 -2.07
C THR A 57 7.06 -14.93 -1.95
N MET A 58 8.04 -14.14 -2.41
CA MET A 58 9.46 -14.51 -2.36
C MET A 58 10.20 -13.85 -1.19
N ILE A 59 9.47 -13.12 -0.33
CA ILE A 59 10.05 -12.39 0.80
C ILE A 59 10.75 -13.37 1.74
N GLY A 60 12.04 -13.13 2.00
CA GLY A 60 12.87 -13.99 2.85
C GLY A 60 13.41 -15.26 2.18
N VAL A 61 13.10 -15.51 0.90
CA VAL A 61 13.68 -16.63 0.14
C VAL A 61 15.10 -16.26 -0.29
N ASN A 62 16.09 -17.07 0.06
CA ASN A 62 17.47 -16.89 -0.42
C ASN A 62 17.59 -17.33 -1.88
N GLN A 63 17.71 -16.36 -2.80
CA GLN A 63 17.80 -16.60 -4.23
C GLN A 63 19.25 -16.57 -4.77
N THR A 64 20.28 -16.28 -3.96
CA THR A 64 21.64 -15.96 -4.44
C THR A 64 22.27 -17.06 -5.32
N GLY A 65 22.14 -18.32 -4.92
CA GLY A 65 22.71 -19.45 -5.68
C GLY A 65 21.91 -19.83 -6.93
N ILE A 66 20.59 -19.65 -6.88
CA ILE A 66 19.68 -19.99 -7.98
C ILE A 66 19.68 -18.89 -9.03
N ALA A 67 19.65 -17.61 -8.62
CA ALA A 67 19.72 -16.45 -9.51
C ALA A 67 20.94 -16.54 -10.42
N LYS A 68 22.13 -16.88 -9.89
CA LYS A 68 23.35 -17.07 -10.72
C LYS A 68 23.19 -18.11 -11.82
N LYS A 69 22.49 -19.22 -11.54
CA LYS A 69 22.23 -20.26 -12.55
C LYS A 69 21.18 -19.82 -13.57
N ILE A 70 20.15 -19.09 -13.12
CA ILE A 70 19.12 -18.57 -14.02
C ILE A 70 19.71 -17.52 -14.95
N THR A 71 20.51 -16.59 -14.46
CA THR A 71 21.15 -15.53 -15.26
C THR A 71 22.09 -16.10 -16.33
N GLN A 72 22.69 -17.28 -16.11
CA GLN A 72 23.48 -17.97 -17.15
C GLN A 72 22.64 -18.45 -18.35
N LEU A 73 21.34 -18.69 -18.15
CA LEU A 73 20.41 -19.14 -19.19
C LEU A 73 19.56 -17.99 -19.73
N VAL A 74 19.18 -17.05 -18.87
CA VAL A 74 18.35 -15.88 -19.18
C VAL A 74 19.08 -14.64 -18.63
N PRO A 75 19.93 -13.99 -19.44
CA PRO A 75 20.76 -12.87 -19.00
C PRO A 75 19.99 -11.72 -18.35
N ASP A 76 18.75 -11.49 -18.79
CA ASP A 76 17.89 -10.40 -18.32
C ASP A 76 17.07 -10.76 -17.08
N TYR A 77 17.32 -11.90 -16.44
CA TYR A 77 16.60 -12.30 -15.22
C TYR A 77 16.93 -11.37 -14.05
N MET A 78 15.89 -10.76 -13.48
CA MET A 78 15.98 -9.94 -12.27
C MET A 78 15.34 -10.64 -11.09
N VAL A 79 16.04 -10.62 -9.95
CA VAL A 79 15.52 -11.13 -8.69
C VAL A 79 14.50 -10.14 -8.14
N MET A 80 13.28 -10.62 -7.94
CA MET A 80 12.15 -9.80 -7.50
C MET A 80 11.63 -10.29 -6.15
N GLY A 81 11.28 -9.34 -5.28
CA GLY A 81 10.44 -9.60 -4.10
C GLY A 81 11.09 -10.33 -2.93
N ASP A 82 12.43 -10.44 -2.87
CA ASP A 82 13.13 -11.05 -1.73
C ASP A 82 13.12 -10.17 -0.46
N LYS A 83 13.11 -8.84 -0.65
CA LYS A 83 13.19 -7.84 0.44
C LYS A 83 11.93 -6.99 0.65
N GLY A 84 10.91 -7.11 -0.21
CA GLY A 84 9.73 -6.23 -0.21
C GLY A 84 10.07 -4.81 -0.65
N GLY A 85 9.26 -4.19 -1.53
CA GLY A 85 9.53 -2.83 -2.04
C GLY A 85 10.85 -2.65 -2.81
N SER A 86 11.57 -3.75 -3.10
CA SER A 86 12.92 -3.72 -3.70
C SER A 86 12.98 -3.15 -5.11
N MET A 87 11.81 -2.84 -5.69
CA MET A 87 11.65 -2.32 -7.05
C MET A 87 11.40 -0.81 -7.09
N GLY A 88 11.27 -0.14 -5.94
CA GLY A 88 10.94 1.28 -5.90
C GLY A 88 11.89 2.17 -6.71
N GLY A 89 13.16 1.77 -6.87
CA GLY A 89 14.16 2.54 -7.64
C GLY A 89 14.63 1.89 -8.94
N MET A 90 14.04 0.77 -9.37
CA MET A 90 14.44 0.05 -10.58
C MET A 90 13.34 0.16 -11.64
N GLU A 91 13.59 1.01 -12.63
CA GLU A 91 12.68 1.13 -13.77
C GLU A 91 12.86 -0.05 -14.72
N MET A 92 11.76 -0.76 -14.93
CA MET A 92 11.68 -1.92 -15.80
C MET A 92 11.04 -1.49 -17.13
N PRO A 93 11.55 -1.94 -18.29
CA PRO A 93 10.85 -1.71 -19.54
C PRO A 93 9.48 -2.39 -19.47
N LEU A 94 8.42 -1.57 -19.53
CA LEU A 94 7.03 -2.01 -19.56
C LEU A 94 6.48 -1.81 -20.98
N PRO A 95 5.50 -2.63 -21.41
CA PRO A 95 4.76 -2.37 -22.65
C PRO A 95 4.10 -0.99 -22.61
N ASP A 96 4.06 -0.29 -23.75
CA ASP A 96 3.58 1.09 -23.88
C ASP A 96 2.18 1.36 -23.30
N ASN A 97 1.33 0.33 -23.23
CA ASN A 97 -0.05 0.39 -22.73
C ASN A 97 -0.20 -0.05 -21.26
N THR A 98 0.89 -0.15 -20.51
CA THR A 98 0.89 -0.58 -19.11
C THR A 98 0.94 0.62 -18.19
N LEU A 99 0.05 0.70 -17.21
CA LEU A 99 0.14 1.71 -16.16
C LEU A 99 1.41 1.48 -15.32
N PRO A 100 2.15 2.55 -14.96
CA PRO A 100 3.38 2.43 -14.17
C PRO A 100 3.16 1.64 -12.88
N MET A 101 3.91 0.56 -12.64
CA MET A 101 3.69 -0.31 -11.48
C MET A 101 4.07 0.35 -10.14
N MET A 102 5.12 1.17 -10.13
CA MET A 102 5.65 1.87 -8.96
C MET A 102 5.83 3.34 -9.32
N MET A 103 4.78 4.14 -9.10
CA MET A 103 4.75 5.55 -9.53
C MET A 103 4.08 6.42 -8.49
N GLY A 104 4.60 7.65 -8.42
CA GLY A 104 4.26 8.67 -7.45
C GLY A 104 5.54 9.11 -6.80
N GLU A 105 5.84 10.41 -6.86
CA GLU A 105 6.96 10.99 -6.13
C GLU A 105 6.40 11.75 -4.93
N GLY A 106 7.08 11.64 -3.79
CA GLY A 106 6.79 12.38 -2.58
C GLY A 106 8.03 13.11 -2.07
N PRO A 107 7.89 13.96 -1.04
CA PRO A 107 9.01 14.73 -0.49
C PRO A 107 10.08 13.84 0.19
N TYR A 108 9.78 12.56 0.40
CA TYR A 108 10.64 11.59 1.09
C TYR A 108 10.93 10.33 0.25
N GLY A 109 10.67 10.37 -1.07
CA GLY A 109 10.88 9.24 -1.97
C GLY A 109 9.61 8.80 -2.68
N ASN A 110 9.64 7.61 -3.26
CA ASN A 110 8.55 7.10 -4.09
C ASN A 110 7.33 6.70 -3.26
N ILE A 111 6.15 7.07 -3.77
CA ILE A 111 4.85 6.69 -3.26
C ILE A 111 4.45 5.44 -4.05
N GLU A 112 4.68 4.27 -3.47
CA GLU A 112 4.58 2.95 -4.12
C GLU A 112 3.12 2.48 -4.37
N MET A 113 2.29 3.33 -4.98
CA MET A 113 0.86 3.07 -5.23
C MET A 113 0.51 3.10 -6.72
N GLY A 114 1.51 3.13 -7.61
CA GLY A 114 1.29 3.07 -9.07
C GLY A 114 0.38 4.18 -9.61
N GLY A 115 0.37 5.36 -8.99
CA GLY A 115 -0.56 6.44 -9.35
C GLY A 115 -2.04 6.19 -9.01
N MET A 116 -2.38 5.11 -8.29
CA MET A 116 -3.75 4.78 -7.86
C MET A 116 -4.18 5.54 -6.60
N PHE A 117 -3.84 6.81 -6.54
CA PHE A 117 -4.15 7.69 -5.43
C PHE A 117 -4.31 9.14 -5.92
N SER A 118 -4.86 9.98 -5.06
CA SER A 118 -4.92 11.43 -5.24
C SER A 118 -4.36 12.10 -4.00
N ILE A 119 -3.65 13.21 -4.18
CA ILE A 119 -3.19 14.04 -3.06
C ILE A 119 -4.08 15.27 -2.96
N VAL A 120 -4.75 15.43 -1.83
CA VAL A 120 -5.47 16.63 -1.47
C VAL A 120 -4.52 17.55 -0.71
N LYS A 121 -4.27 18.73 -1.29
CA LYS A 121 -3.40 19.76 -0.71
C LYS A 121 -4.26 20.67 0.18
N VAL A 122 -4.07 20.60 1.50
CA VAL A 122 -4.79 21.42 2.48
C VAL A 122 -3.83 22.45 3.06
N ARG A 123 -4.03 23.74 2.77
CA ARG A 123 -3.23 24.85 3.32
C ARG A 123 -3.84 26.20 2.95
N GLU A 124 -3.46 27.23 3.70
CA GLU A 124 -3.79 28.61 3.36
C GLU A 124 -3.07 29.08 2.08
N GLY A 125 -3.53 30.21 1.51
CA GLY A 125 -2.90 30.85 0.35
C GLY A 125 -3.22 30.22 -1.00
N LEU A 126 -4.08 29.21 -1.06
CA LEU A 126 -4.61 28.66 -2.31
C LEU A 126 -5.78 29.52 -2.81
N ALA A 127 -5.63 30.12 -3.98
CA ALA A 127 -6.68 30.94 -4.58
C ALA A 127 -7.84 30.07 -5.08
N ARG A 128 -9.07 30.60 -4.99
CA ARG A 128 -10.25 29.94 -5.55
C ARG A 128 -10.07 29.78 -7.06
N ASN A 129 -10.31 28.57 -7.57
CA ASN A 129 -10.13 28.20 -8.98
C ASN A 129 -8.69 28.27 -9.50
N ASP A 130 -7.68 28.27 -8.63
CA ASP A 130 -6.29 28.07 -9.02
C ASP A 130 -5.94 26.57 -8.93
N TYR A 131 -5.57 26.00 -10.07
CA TYR A 131 -5.25 24.57 -10.22
C TYR A 131 -3.73 24.32 -10.34
N LYS A 132 -2.89 25.34 -10.12
CA LYS A 132 -1.44 25.16 -10.10
C LYS A 132 -1.03 24.29 -8.92
N ASP A 133 0.00 23.47 -9.11
CA ASP A 133 0.60 22.70 -8.03
C ASP A 133 1.35 23.64 -7.07
N PRO A 134 0.93 23.78 -5.80
CA PRO A 134 1.64 24.59 -4.80
C PRO A 134 2.89 23.90 -4.25
N GLY A 135 3.22 22.71 -4.74
CA GLY A 135 4.33 21.86 -4.27
C GLY A 135 4.03 21.14 -2.96
N TRP A 136 5.06 20.51 -2.41
CA TRP A 136 4.96 19.74 -1.16
C TRP A 136 4.70 20.61 0.06
N TYR A 137 3.84 20.14 0.96
CA TYR A 137 3.59 20.81 2.23
C TYR A 137 4.88 20.83 3.07
N ARG A 138 5.27 22.02 3.54
CA ARG A 138 6.44 22.19 4.40
C ARG A 138 6.05 21.91 5.85
N GLN A 139 6.49 20.76 6.35
CA GLN A 139 6.26 20.40 7.74
C GLN A 139 6.98 21.33 8.70
N LEU A 140 6.36 21.59 9.85
CA LEU A 140 6.97 22.38 10.91
C LEU A 140 8.20 21.64 11.49
N PRO A 141 9.23 22.38 11.96
CA PRO A 141 10.35 21.76 12.66
C PRO A 141 9.85 20.92 13.85
N GLY A 142 10.35 19.67 13.96
CA GLY A 142 10.00 18.77 15.06
C GLY A 142 8.72 17.93 14.87
N THR A 143 7.95 18.11 13.79
CA THR A 143 6.77 17.26 13.50
C THR A 143 7.08 16.05 12.63
N GLN A 144 8.29 16.00 12.08
CA GLN A 144 8.72 14.95 11.18
C GLN A 144 9.11 13.71 11.97
N ALA A 145 8.74 12.53 11.43
CA ALA A 145 9.21 11.26 11.97
C ALA A 145 10.74 11.19 11.88
N TYR A 146 11.36 10.55 12.88
CA TYR A 146 12.79 10.33 12.94
C TYR A 146 13.05 8.88 13.35
N GLU A 147 14.23 8.38 13.02
CA GLU A 147 14.66 7.05 13.43
C GLU A 147 14.71 6.96 14.97
N TRP A 148 13.96 6.00 15.53
CA TRP A 148 14.02 5.73 16.96
C TRP A 148 15.28 4.93 17.29
N LYS A 149 16.19 5.52 18.07
CA LYS A 149 17.46 4.90 18.49
C LYS A 149 17.44 4.36 19.91
N GLY A 150 16.32 4.49 20.62
CA GLY A 150 16.14 3.93 21.96
C GLY A 150 15.68 2.47 21.92
N ASP A 151 15.53 1.87 23.08
CA ASP A 151 14.91 0.54 23.19
C ASP A 151 13.47 0.58 22.70
N MET A 152 13.05 -0.45 21.96
CA MET A 152 11.65 -0.59 21.57
C MET A 152 10.81 -0.83 22.83
N PRO A 153 9.70 -0.09 23.03
CA PRO A 153 8.79 -0.38 24.12
C PRO A 153 8.23 -1.80 23.95
N ALA A 154 8.00 -2.50 25.06
CA ALA A 154 7.38 -3.81 25.04
C ALA A 154 6.04 -3.74 24.29
N ALA A 155 5.88 -4.58 23.26
CA ALA A 155 4.66 -4.62 22.48
C ALA A 155 3.46 -4.89 23.40
N SER A 156 2.36 -4.15 23.21
CA SER A 156 1.10 -4.40 23.91
C SER A 156 0.64 -5.82 23.58
N LYS A 157 0.59 -6.69 24.58
CA LYS A 157 0.04 -8.03 24.44
C LYS A 157 -1.47 -7.94 24.67
N ALA A 158 -2.25 -8.52 23.77
CA ALA A 158 -3.66 -8.75 24.03
C ALA A 158 -3.80 -9.54 25.36
N PRO A 159 -4.81 -9.22 26.19
CA PRO A 159 -5.05 -9.99 27.40
C PRO A 159 -5.25 -11.48 27.05
N PRO A 160 -4.76 -12.41 27.89
CA PRO A 160 -4.93 -13.83 27.63
C PRO A 160 -6.42 -14.14 27.49
N GLN A 161 -6.80 -14.73 26.36
CA GLN A 161 -8.17 -15.17 26.15
C GLN A 161 -8.48 -16.31 27.14
N PRO A 162 -9.50 -16.19 28.01
CA PRO A 162 -9.85 -17.26 28.94
C PRO A 162 -10.18 -18.53 28.17
N GLY A 163 -9.38 -19.59 28.36
CA GLY A 163 -9.54 -20.88 27.67
C GLY A 163 -8.55 -21.16 26.53
N ALA A 164 -7.63 -20.24 26.21
CA ALA A 164 -6.53 -20.54 25.30
C ALA A 164 -5.46 -21.37 26.02
N THR A 165 -5.54 -22.71 25.92
CA THR A 165 -4.38 -23.57 26.22
C THR A 165 -3.24 -23.22 25.27
N PRO A 166 -1.98 -23.15 25.75
CA PRO A 166 -0.83 -23.05 24.85
C PRO A 166 -0.89 -24.23 23.89
N SER A 167 -1.05 -23.98 22.60
CA SER A 167 -0.88 -25.02 21.60
C SER A 167 0.59 -25.43 21.61
N THR A 168 0.89 -26.52 22.30
CA THR A 168 2.07 -27.30 21.96
C THR A 168 1.97 -27.60 20.46
N PRO A 169 2.99 -27.31 19.63
CA PRO A 169 2.94 -27.64 18.22
C PRO A 169 3.01 -29.16 18.07
N THR A 170 1.86 -29.83 18.23
CA THR A 170 1.70 -31.28 18.03
C THR A 170 1.25 -31.60 16.59
N GLN A 171 1.04 -30.57 15.76
CA GLN A 171 0.84 -30.77 14.33
C GLN A 171 2.22 -31.02 13.70
N PRO A 172 2.49 -32.19 13.09
CA PRO A 172 3.67 -32.34 12.26
C PRO A 172 3.65 -31.24 11.21
N VAL A 173 4.81 -30.65 10.93
CA VAL A 173 4.98 -29.67 9.85
C VAL A 173 4.29 -30.22 8.60
N LEU A 174 3.16 -29.62 8.22
CA LEU A 174 2.43 -30.03 7.04
C LEU A 174 3.31 -29.69 5.83
N ASN A 175 4.05 -30.68 5.35
CA ASN A 175 4.71 -30.64 4.05
C ASN A 175 3.62 -30.75 2.98
N ILE A 176 2.95 -29.62 2.73
CA ILE A 176 1.96 -29.51 1.65
C ILE A 176 2.73 -29.52 0.33
N LYS A 177 2.89 -30.70 -0.27
CA LYS A 177 3.09 -30.79 -1.73
C LYS A 177 1.77 -30.34 -2.35
N ARG A 178 1.75 -29.13 -2.90
CA ARG A 178 0.62 -28.58 -3.67
C ARG A 178 0.43 -29.49 -4.90
N GLY A 179 -0.41 -30.50 -4.76
CA GLY A 179 -0.80 -31.41 -5.83
C GLY A 179 -2.09 -30.92 -6.47
N GLY A 180 -2.11 -30.90 -7.81
CA GLY A 180 -3.35 -30.81 -8.59
C GLY A 180 -3.62 -29.42 -9.14
N VAL A 181 -3.50 -29.33 -10.46
CA VAL A 181 -4.02 -28.28 -11.32
C VAL A 181 -5.52 -28.10 -11.03
N HIS A 182 -5.97 -26.88 -10.77
CA HIS A 182 -7.39 -26.56 -10.85
C HIS A 182 -7.72 -26.38 -12.33
N GLU A 183 -8.49 -27.31 -12.89
CA GLU A 183 -9.17 -27.10 -14.17
C GLU A 183 -10.29 -26.08 -13.97
N HIS A 184 -10.23 -25.03 -14.79
CA HIS A 184 -11.36 -24.17 -15.16
C HIS A 184 -11.45 -24.19 -16.68
#